data_AF-A0A8X6HU30-F1
#
_entry.id   AF-A0A8X6HU30-F1
#
_cell.length_a   1.000
_cell.length_b   1.000
_cell.length_c   1.000
_cell.angle_alpha   90.00
_cell.angle_beta   90.00
_cell.angle_gamma   90.00
#
_symmetry.space_group_name_H-M   'P 1'
#
loop_
_entity.id
_entity.type
_entity.pdbx_description
1 polymer ?
#
loop_
_entity_poly.entity_id
_entity_poly.type
_entity_poly.pdbx_seq_one_letter_code
_entity_poly.pdbx_strand_id
1 'polypeptide(L)'
;NEVLEEDPLNPNTFSHMSWKLAVCLLVTWTIVYISVVQGTDSLGKMAYFTAIFPYVVLTALLIVALQEEGSFDGIKFFFKPELSKLKEIKVWYKACEQSFFSLAIGYGNIIMISSYNKFTNNVYRDAIIISFLDTFTNVLAGCVIFSVLGTLAHEKGVPISEVVDHEGEKIGYNF
;
A
#
# COMPACT_ATOMS: atom_id res chain seq x y z
N ASN A 1 -8.76 13.15 -13.64
CA ASN A 1 -10.04 13.86 -13.88
C ASN A 1 -11.07 13.09 -14.71
N GLU A 2 -10.71 12.06 -15.48
CA GLU A 2 -11.70 11.37 -16.35
C GLU A 2 -12.60 10.35 -15.62
N VAL A 3 -12.19 9.86 -14.45
CA VAL A 3 -12.93 8.82 -13.70
C VAL A 3 -13.84 9.41 -12.60
N LEU A 4 -13.40 10.51 -11.99
CA LEU A 4 -14.10 11.10 -10.83
C LEU A 4 -15.14 12.15 -11.23
N GLU A 5 -15.22 12.56 -12.51
CA GLU A 5 -16.15 13.60 -13.00
C GLU A 5 -16.27 14.81 -12.06
N GLU A 6 -15.18 15.17 -11.36
CA GLU A 6 -15.16 16.31 -10.47
C GLU A 6 -15.10 17.59 -11.30
N ASP A 7 -16.14 18.42 -11.19
CA ASP A 7 -16.12 19.78 -11.73
C ASP A 7 -15.19 20.65 -10.87
N PRO A 8 -14.04 21.11 -11.40
CA PRO A 8 -13.07 21.88 -10.63
C PRO A 8 -13.60 23.25 -10.18
N LEU A 9 -14.77 23.70 -10.65
CA LEU A 9 -15.37 24.99 -10.31
C LEU A 9 -16.38 24.92 -9.14
N ASN A 10 -16.84 23.74 -8.72
CA ASN A 10 -17.83 23.64 -7.64
C ASN A 10 -17.64 22.37 -6.75
N PRO A 11 -16.78 22.45 -5.71
CA PRO A 11 -16.46 21.31 -4.84
C PRO A 11 -17.62 20.83 -3.95
N ASN A 12 -18.76 21.54 -3.93
CA ASN A 12 -19.93 21.19 -3.12
C ASN A 12 -21.02 20.45 -3.92
N THR A 13 -20.82 20.25 -5.21
CA THR A 13 -21.77 19.52 -6.04
C THR A 13 -21.33 18.06 -6.07
N PHE A 14 -22.05 17.19 -5.37
CA PHE A 14 -22.02 15.74 -5.65
C PHE A 14 -22.61 15.55 -7.05
N SER A 15 -21.82 15.86 -8.07
CA SER A 15 -22.18 15.66 -9.47
C SER A 15 -22.32 14.16 -9.65
N HIS A 16 -23.57 13.73 -9.86
CA HIS A 16 -24.04 12.42 -10.32
C HIS A 16 -23.17 11.20 -9.98
N MET A 17 -23.74 10.25 -9.22
CA MET A 17 -23.11 8.95 -8.98
C MET A 17 -22.68 8.30 -10.30
N SER A 18 -21.37 8.17 -10.51
CA SER A 18 -20.81 7.51 -11.71
C SER A 18 -21.28 6.06 -11.73
N TRP A 19 -22.16 5.75 -12.68
CA TRP A 19 -22.78 4.42 -12.77
C TRP A 19 -21.73 3.32 -12.98
N LYS A 20 -20.59 3.65 -13.61
CA LYS A 20 -19.44 2.75 -13.78
C LYS A 20 -18.83 2.35 -12.44
N LEU A 21 -18.61 3.34 -11.55
CA LEU A 21 -18.12 3.10 -10.20
C LEU A 21 -19.14 2.32 -9.38
N ALA A 22 -20.43 2.65 -9.51
CA ALA A 22 -21.50 1.93 -8.83
C ALA A 22 -21.56 0.45 -9.23
N VAL A 23 -21.45 0.13 -10.53
CA VAL A 23 -21.40 -1.26 -11.01
C VAL A 23 -20.13 -1.98 -10.54
N CYS A 24 -18.97 -1.32 -10.59
CA CYS A 24 -17.71 -1.88 -10.08
C CYS A 24 -17.81 -2.23 -8.58
N LEU A 25 -18.41 -1.32 -7.80
CA LEU A 25 -18.66 -1.53 -6.38
C LEU A 25 -19.60 -2.72 -6.14
N LEU A 26 -20.70 -2.80 -6.91
CA LEU A 26 -21.68 -3.87 -6.81
C LEU A 26 -21.07 -5.25 -7.12
N VAL A 27 -20.23 -5.33 -8.17
CA VAL A 27 -19.49 -6.55 -8.52
C VAL A 27 -18.53 -6.94 -7.39
N THR A 28 -17.78 -5.98 -6.86
CA THR A 28 -16.83 -6.22 -5.74
C THR A 28 -17.55 -6.77 -4.51
N TRP A 29 -18.66 -6.16 -4.09
CA TRP A 29 -19.46 -6.63 -2.96
C TRP A 29 -20.06 -8.02 -3.20
N THR A 30 -20.48 -8.30 -4.43
CA THR A 30 -21.00 -9.62 -4.80
C THR A 30 -19.92 -10.70 -4.66
N ILE A 31 -18.70 -10.42 -5.11
CA ILE A 31 -17.55 -11.33 -4.94
C ILE A 31 -17.27 -11.56 -3.46
N VAL A 32 -17.16 -10.48 -2.67
CA VAL A 32 -16.93 -10.58 -1.21
C VAL A 32 -18.03 -11.40 -0.54
N TYR A 33 -19.29 -11.17 -0.88
CA TYR A 33 -20.43 -11.92 -0.33
C TYR A 33 -20.31 -13.41 -0.63
N ILE A 34 -20.03 -13.78 -1.88
CA ILE A 34 -19.84 -15.19 -2.28
C ILE A 34 -18.67 -15.81 -1.51
N SER A 35 -17.55 -15.09 -1.37
CA SER A 35 -16.38 -15.58 -0.65
C SER A 35 -16.65 -15.85 0.83
N VAL A 36 -17.47 -15.01 1.47
CA VAL A 36 -17.84 -15.18 2.88
C VAL A 36 -18.83 -16.34 3.06
N VAL A 37 -19.83 -16.47 2.18
CA VAL A 37 -20.85 -17.55 2.27
C VAL A 37 -20.25 -18.93 2.04
N GLN A 38 -19.17 -19.04 1.25
CA GLN A 38 -18.46 -20.31 1.03
C GLN A 38 -17.61 -20.77 2.23
N GLY A 39 -17.49 -19.96 3.29
CA GLY A 39 -16.84 -20.32 4.54
C GLY A 39 -15.31 -20.26 4.52
N THR A 40 -14.71 -20.63 5.66
CA THR A 40 -13.27 -20.46 5.95
C THR A 40 -12.35 -21.27 5.05
N ASP A 41 -12.81 -22.41 4.52
CA ASP A 41 -12.01 -23.27 3.64
C ASP A 41 -11.81 -22.65 2.25
N SER A 42 -12.80 -21.90 1.76
CA SER A 42 -12.69 -21.16 0.50
C SER A 42 -11.84 -19.90 0.67
N LEU A 43 -12.00 -19.20 1.80
CA LEU A 43 -11.17 -18.05 2.20
C LEU A 43 -9.68 -18.40 2.24
N GLY A 44 -9.31 -19.56 2.80
CA GLY A 44 -7.92 -20.02 2.82
C GLY A 44 -7.34 -20.23 1.42
N LYS A 45 -8.10 -20.79 0.48
CA LYS A 45 -7.67 -20.98 -0.92
C LYS A 45 -7.48 -19.65 -1.64
N MET A 46 -8.42 -18.72 -1.47
CA MET A 46 -8.30 -17.37 -2.04
C MET A 46 -7.12 -16.61 -1.45
N ALA A 47 -6.85 -16.77 -0.15
CA ALA A 47 -5.74 -16.13 0.53
C ALA A 47 -4.37 -16.50 -0.07
N TYR A 48 -4.17 -17.73 -0.58
CA TYR A 48 -2.93 -18.08 -1.28
C TYR A 48 -2.72 -17.22 -2.52
N PHE A 49 -3.77 -17.02 -3.33
CA PHE A 49 -3.68 -16.17 -4.51
C PHE A 49 -3.45 -14.71 -4.11
N THR A 50 -4.27 -14.17 -3.21
CA THR A 50 -4.20 -12.76 -2.82
C THR A 50 -2.95 -12.42 -2.01
N ALA A 51 -2.33 -13.38 -1.33
CA ALA A 51 -1.05 -13.18 -0.65
C ALA A 51 0.13 -13.26 -1.61
N ILE A 52 0.16 -14.20 -2.57
CA ILE A 52 1.32 -14.42 -3.45
C ILE A 52 1.33 -13.44 -4.63
N PHE A 53 0.16 -13.16 -5.22
CA PHE A 53 0.03 -12.34 -6.41
C PHE A 53 0.65 -10.94 -6.26
N PRO A 54 0.42 -10.20 -5.16
CA PRO A 54 1.06 -8.89 -4.96
C PRO A 54 2.59 -8.95 -4.98
N TYR A 55 3.23 -9.99 -4.41
CA TYR A 55 4.69 -10.09 -4.45
C TYR A 55 5.22 -10.34 -5.86
N VAL A 56 4.50 -11.14 -6.66
CA VAL A 56 4.84 -11.35 -8.07
C VAL A 56 4.77 -10.02 -8.83
N VAL A 57 3.68 -9.27 -8.64
CA VAL A 57 3.47 -7.97 -9.28
C VAL A 57 4.53 -6.96 -8.83
N LEU A 58 4.77 -6.81 -7.52
CA LEU A 58 5.76 -5.88 -6.99
C LEU A 58 7.17 -6.20 -7.49
N THR A 59 7.53 -7.49 -7.55
CA THR A 59 8.83 -7.91 -8.06
C THR A 59 8.96 -7.66 -9.55
N ALA A 60 7.92 -7.94 -10.35
CA ALA A 60 7.90 -7.66 -11.78
C ALA A 60 8.01 -6.15 -12.06
N LEU A 61 7.23 -5.33 -11.32
CA LEU A 61 7.29 -3.88 -11.42
C LEU A 61 8.67 -3.34 -11.04
N LEU A 62 9.30 -3.89 -9.99
CA LEU A 62 10.65 -3.49 -9.61
C LEU A 62 11.65 -3.81 -10.71
N ILE A 63 11.59 -5.00 -11.31
CA ILE A 63 12.49 -5.38 -12.41
C ILE A 63 12.32 -4.44 -13.61
N VAL A 64 11.07 -4.15 -13.99
CA VAL A 64 10.78 -3.21 -15.08
C VAL A 64 11.28 -1.81 -14.76
N ALA A 65 10.99 -1.29 -13.57
CA ALA A 65 11.45 0.04 -13.17
C ALA A 65 12.98 0.14 -13.12
N LEU A 66 13.68 -0.91 -12.69
CA LEU A 66 15.15 -0.95 -12.64
C LEU A 66 15.82 -1.00 -14.03
N GLN A 67 15.08 -1.36 -15.08
CA GLN A 67 15.60 -1.33 -16.45
C GLN A 67 15.63 0.09 -17.03
N GLU A 68 14.83 0.99 -16.46
CA GLU A 68 14.76 2.39 -16.88
C GLU A 68 15.90 3.22 -16.27
N GLU A 69 16.34 4.23 -17.03
CA GLU A 69 17.39 5.16 -16.60
C GLU A 69 16.89 6.11 -15.50
N GLY A 70 17.72 6.40 -14.49
CA GLY A 70 17.36 7.24 -13.35
C GLY A 70 16.61 6.53 -12.21
N SER A 71 16.19 5.29 -12.40
CA SER A 71 15.51 4.48 -11.37
C SER A 71 16.34 4.28 -10.09
N PHE A 72 17.66 4.11 -10.24
CA PHE A 72 18.59 3.96 -9.11
C PHE A 72 18.72 5.23 -8.26
N ASP A 73 18.57 6.42 -8.85
CA ASP A 73 18.60 7.67 -8.10
C ASP A 73 17.38 7.79 -7.18
N GLY A 74 16.23 7.27 -7.62
CA GLY A 74 15.03 7.09 -6.82
C GLY A 74 15.26 6.21 -5.59
N ILE A 75 15.81 5.02 -5.78
CA ILE A 75 16.13 4.09 -4.68
C ILE A 75 17.16 4.70 -3.73
N LYS A 76 18.17 5.38 -4.26
CA LYS A 76 19.18 6.06 -3.45
C LYS A 76 18.57 7.17 -2.61
N PHE A 77 17.62 7.92 -3.15
CA PHE A 77 16.87 8.92 -2.40
C PHE A 77 16.04 8.28 -1.28
N PHE A 78 15.35 7.17 -1.55
CA PHE A 78 14.55 6.45 -0.56
C PHE A 78 15.36 6.00 0.67
N PHE A 79 16.57 5.48 0.47
CA PHE A 79 17.43 5.03 1.56
C PHE A 79 18.32 6.12 2.16
N LYS A 80 18.27 7.35 1.67
CA LYS A 80 19.09 8.45 2.18
C LYS A 80 18.54 8.91 3.54
N PRO A 81 19.26 8.69 4.66
CA PRO A 81 18.72 9.02 5.97
C PRO A 81 18.85 10.51 6.28
N GLU A 82 17.75 11.13 6.70
CA GLU A 82 17.76 12.49 7.26
C GLU A 82 17.80 12.45 8.79
N LEU A 83 19.01 12.39 9.34
CA LEU A 83 19.20 12.25 10.80
C LEU A 83 18.69 13.44 11.62
N SER A 84 18.54 14.62 11.01
CA SER A 84 17.90 15.79 11.63
C SER A 84 16.45 15.51 12.00
N LYS A 85 15.70 14.86 11.11
CA LYS A 85 14.28 14.54 11.28
C LYS A 85 14.03 13.53 12.40
N LEU A 86 14.97 12.63 12.67
CA LEU A 86 14.85 11.65 13.77
C LEU A 86 14.75 12.29 15.16
N LYS A 87 15.17 13.56 15.32
CA LYS A 87 15.03 14.30 16.58
C LYS A 87 13.60 14.81 16.81
N GLU A 88 12.78 14.84 15.78
CA GLU A 88 11.41 15.34 15.86
C GLU A 88 10.48 14.24 16.36
N ILE A 89 9.78 14.48 17.47
CA ILE A 89 8.84 13.50 18.05
C ILE A 89 7.70 13.12 17.08
N LYS A 90 7.34 14.03 16.18
CA LYS A 90 6.29 13.81 15.17
C LYS A 90 6.64 12.65 14.23
N VAL A 91 7.92 12.46 13.90
CA VAL A 91 8.38 11.35 13.04
C VAL A 91 8.14 10.00 13.72
N TRP A 92 8.43 9.90 15.02
CA TRP A 92 8.16 8.68 15.79
C TRP A 92 6.68 8.40 15.95
N TYR A 93 5.87 9.44 16.22
CA TYR A 93 4.42 9.30 16.27
C TYR A 93 3.87 8.75 14.95
N LYS A 94 4.32 9.30 13.81
CA LYS A 94 3.91 8.85 12.47
C LYS A 94 4.38 7.43 12.15
N ALA A 95 5.60 7.06 12.54
CA ALA A 95 6.10 5.70 12.36
C ALA A 95 5.29 4.68 13.17
N CYS A 96 4.93 5.00 14.42
CA CYS A 96 4.06 4.17 15.24
C CYS A 96 2.68 4.05 14.60
N GLU A 97 2.05 5.17 14.24
CA GLU A 97 0.75 5.23 13.58
C GLU A 97 0.73 4.35 12.32
N GLN A 98 1.73 4.51 11.45
CA GLN A 98 1.90 3.69 10.25
C GLN A 98 1.98 2.19 10.57
N SER A 99 2.76 1.80 11.58
CA SER A 99 2.92 0.39 11.98
C SER A 99 1.60 -0.19 12.52
N PHE A 100 0.85 0.57 13.31
CA PHE A 100 -0.46 0.15 13.83
C PHE A 100 -1.49 -0.06 12.72
N PHE A 101 -1.56 0.87 11.76
CA PHE A 101 -2.47 0.76 10.63
C PHE A 101 -2.05 -0.34 9.65
N SER A 102 -0.75 -0.51 9.37
CA SER A 102 -0.24 -1.56 8.45
C SER A 102 -0.57 -2.96 8.96
N LEU A 103 -0.29 -3.23 10.23
CA LEU A 103 -0.56 -4.54 10.84
C LEU A 103 -2.03 -4.74 11.22
N ALA A 104 -2.88 -3.72 11.09
CA ALA A 104 -4.28 -3.76 11.50
C ALA A 104 -4.49 -4.30 12.93
N ILE A 105 -3.63 -3.87 13.87
CA ILE A 105 -3.71 -4.28 15.27
C ILE A 105 -4.93 -3.62 15.93
N GLY A 106 -5.73 -4.40 16.66
CA GLY A 106 -6.89 -3.88 17.40
C GLY A 106 -8.20 -3.80 16.62
N TYR A 107 -8.21 -4.17 15.33
CA TYR A 107 -9.41 -4.17 14.48
C TYR A 107 -10.26 -5.45 14.55
N GLY A 108 -9.90 -6.42 15.41
CA GLY A 108 -10.62 -7.69 15.57
C GLY A 108 -10.38 -8.74 14.47
N ASN A 109 -9.92 -8.33 13.28
CA ASN A 109 -9.66 -9.23 12.15
C ASN A 109 -8.68 -10.37 12.49
N ILE A 110 -7.54 -10.03 13.10
CA ILE A 110 -6.52 -11.02 13.50
C ILE A 110 -7.05 -11.95 14.60
N ILE A 111 -7.87 -11.43 15.51
CA ILE A 111 -8.48 -12.21 16.60
C ILE A 111 -9.46 -13.24 16.02
N MET A 112 -10.30 -12.80 15.07
CA MET A 112 -11.22 -13.70 14.35
C MET A 112 -10.46 -14.81 13.62
N ILE A 113 -9.40 -14.48 12.86
CA ILE A 113 -8.59 -15.50 12.16
C ILE A 113 -7.94 -16.46 13.15
N SER A 114 -7.42 -15.93 14.27
CA SER A 114 -6.79 -16.73 15.33
C SER A 114 -7.78 -17.69 16.00
N SER A 115 -9.08 -17.40 16.00
CA SER A 115 -10.11 -18.29 16.58
C SER A 115 -10.26 -19.61 15.84
N TYR A 116 -9.82 -19.68 14.57
CA TYR A 116 -9.82 -20.90 13.77
C TYR A 116 -8.51 -21.71 13.88
N ASN A 117 -7.50 -21.20 14.60
CA ASN A 117 -6.24 -21.91 14.79
C ASN A 117 -6.35 -23.05 15.82
N LYS A 118 -5.47 -24.04 15.70
CA LYS A 118 -5.31 -25.07 16.74
C LYS A 118 -4.84 -24.43 18.04
N PHE A 119 -5.35 -24.91 19.18
CA PHE A 119 -4.98 -24.40 20.50
C PHE A 119 -3.46 -24.50 20.80
N THR A 120 -2.79 -25.49 20.22
CA THR A 120 -1.34 -25.69 20.37
C THR A 120 -0.50 -24.93 19.34
N ASN A 121 -1.10 -24.05 18.53
CA ASN A 121 -0.38 -23.30 17.50
C ASN A 121 0.58 -22.28 18.13
N ASN A 122 1.79 -22.16 17.58
CA ASN A 122 2.78 -21.22 18.08
C ASN A 122 2.52 -19.81 17.54
N VAL A 123 1.60 -19.10 18.20
CA VAL A 123 1.23 -17.73 17.82
C VAL A 123 2.40 -16.73 17.88
N TYR A 124 3.39 -16.97 18.75
CA TYR A 124 4.57 -16.10 18.85
C TYR A 124 5.40 -16.13 17.57
N ARG A 125 5.59 -17.33 17.01
CA ARG A 125 6.28 -17.50 15.72
C ARG A 125 5.53 -16.80 14.59
N ASP A 126 4.22 -16.98 14.53
CA ASP A 126 3.38 -16.40 13.49
C ASP A 126 3.40 -14.87 13.56
N ALA A 127 3.30 -14.30 14.76
CA ALA A 127 3.36 -12.86 14.97
C ALA A 127 4.70 -12.25 14.50
N ILE A 128 5.84 -12.90 14.78
CA ILE A 128 7.15 -12.43 14.29
C ILE A 128 7.21 -12.47 12.77
N ILE A 129 6.76 -13.57 12.16
CA ILE A 129 6.78 -13.73 10.71
C ILE A 129 5.90 -12.67 10.03
N ILE A 130 4.68 -12.45 10.53
CA ILE A 130 3.74 -11.47 10.00
C ILE A 130 4.34 -10.05 10.09
N SER A 131 4.86 -9.66 11.25
CA SER A 131 5.46 -8.32 11.43
C SER A 131 6.68 -8.09 10.54
N PHE A 132 7.53 -9.12 10.37
CA PHE A 132 8.68 -9.03 9.49
C PHE A 132 8.26 -8.92 8.01
N LEU A 133 7.31 -9.75 7.57
CA LEU A 133 6.81 -9.74 6.19
C LEU A 133 6.09 -8.43 5.86
N ASP A 134 5.31 -7.88 6.78
CA ASP A 134 4.66 -6.56 6.63
C ASP A 134 5.71 -5.47 6.40
N THR A 135 6.72 -5.39 7.28
CA THR A 135 7.81 -4.41 7.15
C THR A 135 8.59 -4.61 5.85
N PHE A 136 8.92 -5.85 5.50
CA PHE A 136 9.63 -6.17 4.26
C PHE A 136 8.83 -5.77 3.02
N THR A 137 7.52 -6.04 3.02
CA THR A 137 6.63 -5.68 1.91
C THR A 137 6.54 -4.16 1.75
N ASN A 138 6.45 -3.44 2.87
CA ASN A 138 6.44 -1.98 2.87
C ASN A 138 7.74 -1.40 2.28
N VAL A 139 8.90 -1.97 2.63
CA VAL A 139 10.19 -1.57 2.05
C VAL A 139 10.25 -1.90 0.55
N LEU A 140 9.80 -3.10 0.14
CA LEU A 140 9.77 -3.51 -1.27
C LEU A 140 8.86 -2.58 -2.10
N ALA A 141 7.67 -2.28 -1.61
CA ALA A 141 6.75 -1.34 -2.25
C ALA A 141 7.35 0.07 -2.32
N GLY A 142 8.04 0.52 -1.27
CA GLY A 142 8.82 1.75 -1.27
C GLY A 142 9.85 1.78 -2.40
N CYS A 143 10.66 0.72 -2.56
CA CYS A 143 11.62 0.62 -3.65
C CYS A 143 10.96 0.71 -5.04
N VAL A 144 9.81 0.05 -5.24
CA VAL A 144 9.05 0.13 -6.51
C VAL A 144 8.60 1.57 -6.77
N ILE A 145 7.95 2.22 -5.80
CA ILE A 145 7.45 3.59 -5.97
C ILE A 145 8.60 4.55 -6.26
N PHE A 146 9.66 4.50 -5.45
CA PHE A 146 10.79 5.43 -5.60
C PHE A 146 11.60 5.17 -6.87
N SER A 147 11.73 3.93 -7.34
CA SER A 147 12.38 3.66 -8.65
C SER A 147 11.58 4.24 -9.83
N VAL A 148 10.23 4.15 -9.79
CA VAL A 148 9.37 4.79 -10.78
C VAL A 148 9.46 6.32 -10.69
N LEU A 149 9.46 6.90 -9.48
CA LEU A 149 9.63 8.34 -9.30
C LEU A 149 10.99 8.83 -9.79
N GLY A 150 12.06 8.05 -9.59
CA GLY A 150 13.40 8.35 -10.12
C GLY A 150 13.44 8.39 -11.64
N THR A 151 12.80 7.42 -12.29
CA THR A 151 12.62 7.39 -13.75
C THR A 151 11.86 8.63 -14.23
N LEU A 152 10.75 8.96 -13.56
CA LEU A 152 9.94 10.14 -13.91
C LEU A 152 10.70 11.46 -13.74
N ALA A 153 11.53 11.56 -12.71
CA ALA A 153 12.37 12.73 -12.48
C ALA A 153 13.44 12.87 -13.57
N HIS A 154 14.05 11.76 -13.99
CA HIS A 154 15.01 11.72 -15.08
C HIS A 154 14.39 12.13 -16.42
N GLU A 155 13.21 11.62 -16.77
CA GLU A 155 12.47 12.00 -17.98
C GLU A 155 12.09 13.48 -18.02
N LYS A 156 11.72 14.04 -16.87
CA LYS A 156 11.36 15.46 -16.74
C LYS A 156 12.56 16.39 -16.58
N GLY A 157 13.76 15.85 -16.34
CA GLY A 157 14.97 16.63 -16.08
C GLY A 157 14.89 17.46 -14.79
N VAL A 158 14.08 17.03 -13.81
CA VAL A 158 13.87 17.73 -12.52
C VAL A 158 14.45 16.91 -11.36
N PRO A 159 14.81 17.53 -10.23
CA PRO A 159 15.25 16.78 -9.06
C PRO A 159 14.12 15.91 -8.50
N ILE A 160 14.47 14.70 -8.02
CA ILE A 160 13.53 13.75 -7.41
C ILE A 160 12.69 14.37 -6.28
N SER A 161 13.27 15.27 -5.48
CA SER A 161 12.54 15.93 -4.39
C SER A 161 11.29 16.66 -4.86
N GLU A 162 11.36 17.32 -6.02
CA GLU A 162 10.22 18.06 -6.58
C GLU A 162 9.08 17.14 -7.03
N VAL A 163 9.42 15.96 -7.57
CA VAL A 163 8.43 14.96 -7.98
C VAL A 163 7.81 14.28 -6.76
N VAL A 164 8.61 14.00 -5.73
CA VAL A 164 8.15 13.40 -4.47
C VAL A 164 7.21 14.35 -3.72
N ASP A 165 7.52 15.65 -3.67
CA ASP A 165 6.70 16.64 -2.99
C ASP A 165 5.35 16.82 -3.70
N HIS A 166 5.35 16.92 -5.04
CA HIS A 166 4.13 17.05 -5.83
C HIS A 166 3.21 15.82 -5.76
N GLU A 167 3.77 14.62 -5.74
CA GLU A 167 3.00 13.40 -5.56
C GLU A 167 2.58 13.23 -4.09
N GLY A 168 3.43 13.57 -3.12
CA GLY A 168 3.10 13.59 -1.69
C GLY A 168 1.90 14.48 -1.38
N GLU A 169 1.83 15.67 -1.98
CA GLU A 169 0.71 16.59 -1.83
C GLU A 169 -0.59 16.03 -2.44
N LYS A 170 -0.53 15.34 -3.60
CA LYS A 170 -1.68 14.67 -4.22
C LYS A 170 -2.16 13.44 -3.47
N ILE A 171 -1.26 12.72 -2.79
CA ILE A 171 -1.57 11.52 -1.99
C ILE A 171 -1.96 11.92 -0.55
N GLY A 172 -1.91 13.22 -0.19
CA GLY A 172 -2.35 13.74 1.09
C GLY A 172 -1.33 13.65 2.22
N TYR A 173 -0.05 13.43 1.91
CA TYR A 173 1.05 13.37 2.87
C TYR A 173 2.08 14.48 2.60
N ASN A 174 1.97 15.57 3.36
CA ASN A 174 3.07 16.55 3.47
C ASN A 174 4.15 15.97 4.39
N PHE A 175 5.29 15.59 3.81
CA PHE A 175 6.50 15.18 4.56
C PHE A 175 7.13 16.36 5.32
#